data_AF-A0A971HMU3-F1
#
_entry.id   AF-A0A971HMU3-F1
#
_cell.length_a   1.000
_cell.length_b   1.000
_cell.length_c   1.000
_cell.angle_alpha   90.00
_cell.angle_beta   90.00
_cell.angle_gamma   90.00
#
_symmetry.space_group_name_H-M   'P 1'
#
loop_
_entity.id
_entity.type
_entity.pdbx_description
1 polymer ?
#
loop_
_entity_poly.entity_id
_entity_poly.type
_entity_poly.pdbx_seq_one_letter_code
_entity_poly.pdbx_strand_id
1 'polypeptide(L)'
;MAKTYSPGQVQFRRDNWQQLWMKTDTGKEIAVRVKMAFPLTEPEGFIIISDTDGKFMGMLERYKDLPPESVALLEEELERDYFIPQILKIDSIHEEYRVNVWSVQTDRGPRRFEVRNRRRDIRWLSDEHIVIQDADGNKYEIKNMFQLDKDTQQLLEIEA
;
A
#
# COMPACT_ATOMS: atom_id res chain seq x y z
N MET A 1 -9.29 1.96 25.66
CA MET A 1 -8.03 1.60 24.99
C MET A 1 -8.37 0.82 23.73
N ALA A 2 -7.71 1.08 22.61
CA ALA A 2 -7.86 0.25 21.42
C ALA A 2 -7.39 -1.18 21.75
N LYS A 3 -8.15 -2.19 21.32
CA LYS A 3 -7.77 -3.58 21.54
C LYS A 3 -6.63 -3.94 20.59
N THR A 4 -5.55 -4.53 21.09
CA THR A 4 -4.45 -5.06 20.27
C THR A 4 -4.50 -6.59 20.33
N TYR A 5 -4.38 -7.23 19.17
CA TYR A 5 -4.24 -8.67 19.02
C TYR A 5 -2.76 -9.00 18.79
N SER A 6 -2.27 -10.01 19.49
CA SER A 6 -0.97 -10.62 19.19
C SER A 6 -1.14 -11.77 18.19
N PRO A 7 -0.12 -12.09 17.36
CA PRO A 7 -0.19 -13.18 16.38
C PRO A 7 -0.64 -14.53 16.97
N GLY A 8 -0.17 -14.88 18.18
CA GLY A 8 -0.58 -16.11 18.87
C GLY A 8 -2.05 -16.17 19.34
N GLN A 9 -2.79 -15.07 19.23
CA GLN A 9 -4.19 -14.98 19.68
C GLN A 9 -5.20 -15.06 18.55
N VAL A 10 -4.75 -15.05 17.29
CA VAL A 10 -5.63 -14.99 16.13
C VAL A 10 -5.16 -15.90 15.02
N GLN A 11 -6.12 -16.45 14.29
CA GLN A 11 -5.89 -17.18 13.04
C GLN A 11 -6.90 -16.72 12.01
N PHE A 12 -6.47 -16.63 10.75
CA PHE A 12 -7.31 -16.22 9.64
C PHE A 12 -7.57 -17.38 8.70
N ARG A 13 -8.80 -17.46 8.20
CA ARG A 13 -9.22 -18.37 7.14
C ARG A 13 -10.16 -17.64 6.19
N ARG A 14 -10.25 -18.10 4.95
CA ARG A 14 -11.25 -17.64 3.98
C ARG A 14 -12.26 -18.75 3.73
N ASP A 15 -13.54 -18.40 3.59
CA ASP A 15 -14.57 -19.37 3.21
C ASP A 15 -14.79 -19.41 1.69
N ASN A 16 -15.70 -20.28 1.24
CA ASN A 16 -16.00 -20.49 -0.17
C ASN A 16 -16.66 -19.26 -0.84
N TRP A 17 -17.13 -18.29 -0.07
CA TRP A 17 -17.70 -17.02 -0.56
C TRP A 17 -16.69 -15.87 -0.53
N GLN A 18 -15.41 -16.17 -0.36
CA GLN A 18 -14.32 -15.20 -0.23
C GLN A 18 -14.42 -14.31 1.02
N GLN A 19 -15.21 -14.67 2.02
CA GLN A 19 -15.28 -13.92 3.28
C GLN A 19 -14.08 -14.29 4.16
N LEU A 20 -13.37 -13.27 4.65
CA LEU A 20 -12.31 -13.43 5.63
C LEU A 20 -12.91 -13.62 7.03
N TRP A 21 -12.45 -14.66 7.73
CA TRP A 21 -12.83 -14.98 9.10
C TRP A 21 -11.59 -14.93 10.01
N MET A 22 -11.74 -14.29 11.16
CA MET A 22 -10.77 -14.30 12.24
C MET A 22 -11.28 -15.21 13.35
N LYS A 23 -10.47 -16.19 13.75
CA LYS A 23 -10.66 -17.01 14.94
C LYS A 23 -9.79 -16.47 16.07
N THR A 24 -10.36 -16.18 17.23
CA THR A 24 -9.61 -15.73 18.42
C THR A 24 -9.20 -16.90 19.31
N ASP A 25 -8.29 -16.66 20.25
CA ASP A 25 -7.87 -17.59 21.33
C ASP A 25 -9.04 -18.19 22.14
N THR A 26 -10.14 -17.45 22.30
CA THR A 26 -11.37 -17.95 22.93
C THR A 26 -12.17 -18.94 22.05
N GLY A 27 -11.72 -19.21 20.83
CA GLY A 27 -12.40 -20.05 19.86
C GLY A 27 -13.53 -19.37 19.08
N LYS A 28 -13.83 -18.10 19.37
CA LYS A 28 -14.85 -17.32 18.64
C LYS A 28 -14.37 -17.01 17.23
N GLU A 29 -15.23 -17.30 16.24
CA GLU A 29 -15.02 -16.92 14.85
C GLU A 29 -15.88 -15.71 14.47
N ILE A 30 -15.28 -14.75 13.78
CA ILE A 30 -15.90 -13.48 13.42
C ILE A 30 -15.53 -13.15 11.98
N ALA A 31 -16.51 -12.80 11.16
CA ALA A 31 -16.28 -12.26 9.83
C ALA A 31 -15.67 -10.85 9.96
N VAL A 32 -14.54 -10.63 9.29
CA VAL A 32 -13.77 -9.39 9.45
C VAL A 32 -13.38 -8.79 8.10
N ARG A 33 -12.98 -7.52 8.14
CA ARG A 33 -12.19 -6.85 7.11
C ARG A 33 -10.88 -6.39 7.73
N VAL A 34 -9.84 -6.34 6.91
CA VAL A 34 -8.48 -5.96 7.34
C VAL A 34 -7.96 -4.82 6.49
N LYS A 35 -7.21 -3.93 7.14
CA LYS A 35 -6.67 -2.72 6.51
C LYS A 35 -5.30 -2.38 7.05
N MET A 36 -4.35 -1.98 6.21
CA MET A 36 -3.09 -1.42 6.70
C MET A 36 -3.38 -0.12 7.45
N ALA A 37 -2.81 0.04 8.65
CA ALA A 37 -2.92 1.27 9.43
C ALA A 37 -2.15 2.41 8.74
N PHE A 38 -0.96 2.10 8.23
CA PHE A 38 -0.03 3.05 7.63
C PHE A 38 0.54 2.49 6.31
N PRO A 39 -0.29 2.29 5.28
CA PRO A 39 0.10 1.59 4.05
C PRO A 39 1.30 2.18 3.32
N LEU A 40 1.56 3.48 3.54
CA LEU A 40 2.62 4.22 2.86
C LEU A 40 3.91 4.31 3.67
N THR A 41 3.85 4.38 4.99
CA THR A 41 5.03 4.63 5.84
C THR A 41 5.45 3.40 6.63
N GLU A 42 4.51 2.51 6.96
CA GLU A 42 4.75 1.23 7.63
C GLU A 42 3.81 0.15 7.07
N PRO A 43 3.99 -0.26 5.79
CA PRO A 43 3.10 -1.23 5.14
C PRO A 43 3.05 -2.58 5.86
N GLU A 44 4.08 -2.89 6.65
CA GLU A 44 4.19 -4.14 7.40
C GLU A 44 3.97 -3.99 8.91
N GLY A 45 3.67 -2.77 9.39
CA GLY A 45 3.64 -2.45 10.81
C GLY A 45 2.39 -2.99 11.52
N PHE A 46 1.22 -2.45 11.15
CA PHE A 46 -0.04 -2.72 11.84
C PHE A 46 -1.20 -2.95 10.88
N ILE A 47 -2.03 -3.95 11.18
CA ILE A 47 -3.30 -4.20 10.51
C ILE A 47 -4.44 -3.75 11.41
N ILE A 48 -5.31 -2.88 10.91
CA ILE A 48 -6.61 -2.57 11.48
C ILE A 48 -7.58 -3.69 11.15
N ILE A 49 -8.28 -4.20 12.17
CA ILE A 49 -9.33 -5.20 12.05
C ILE A 49 -10.67 -4.53 12.34
N SER A 50 -11.63 -4.71 11.45
CA SER A 50 -13.02 -4.30 11.62
C SER A 50 -13.97 -5.46 11.34
N ASP A 51 -15.21 -5.39 11.83
CA ASP A 51 -16.26 -6.30 11.36
C ASP A 51 -16.70 -5.94 9.93
N THR A 52 -17.67 -6.70 9.41
CA THR A 52 -18.23 -6.49 8.07
C THR A 52 -18.99 -5.17 7.90
N ASP A 53 -19.45 -4.58 9.01
CA ASP A 53 -20.13 -3.28 9.05
C ASP A 53 -19.14 -2.11 9.21
N GLY A 54 -17.84 -2.40 9.29
CA GLY A 54 -16.76 -1.41 9.43
C GLY A 54 -16.51 -0.95 10.86
N LYS A 55 -17.12 -1.59 11.86
CA LYS A 55 -16.87 -1.27 13.27
C LYS A 55 -15.48 -1.75 13.66
N PHE A 56 -14.67 -0.84 14.18
CA PHE A 56 -13.32 -1.15 14.65
C PHE A 56 -13.34 -2.20 15.77
N MET A 57 -12.54 -3.25 15.59
CA MET A 57 -12.42 -4.35 16.54
C MET A 57 -11.06 -4.39 17.25
N GLY A 58 -10.04 -3.82 16.63
CA GLY A 58 -8.69 -3.76 17.17
C GLY A 58 -7.62 -3.64 16.10
N MET A 59 -6.36 -3.71 16.52
CA MET A 59 -5.19 -3.74 15.66
C MET A 59 -4.41 -5.03 15.87
N LEU A 60 -3.82 -5.58 14.82
CA LEU A 60 -2.89 -6.69 14.84
C LEU A 60 -1.48 -6.17 14.56
N GLU A 61 -0.58 -6.45 15.49
CA GLU A 61 0.85 -6.19 15.35
C GLU A 61 1.54 -7.44 14.81
N ARG A 62 2.60 -7.25 14.01
CA ARG A 62 3.47 -8.35 13.57
C ARG A 62 2.73 -9.58 13.00
N TYR A 63 1.58 -9.39 12.39
CA TYR A 63 1.52 -9.73 10.97
C TYR A 63 2.12 -11.07 10.54
N LYS A 64 3.39 -10.95 10.13
CA LYS A 64 4.25 -11.98 9.57
C LYS A 64 4.64 -13.09 10.55
N ASP A 65 4.41 -12.91 11.85
CA ASP A 65 4.62 -13.94 12.87
C ASP A 65 3.41 -14.91 12.99
N LEU A 66 2.34 -14.70 12.20
CA LEU A 66 1.21 -15.62 12.11
C LEU A 66 1.59 -16.94 11.41
N PRO A 67 0.76 -17.99 11.53
CA PRO A 67 0.89 -19.17 10.69
C PRO A 67 0.93 -18.80 9.19
N PRO A 68 1.76 -19.45 8.35
CA PRO A 68 1.98 -19.05 6.96
C PRO A 68 0.70 -18.92 6.12
N GLU A 69 -0.29 -19.78 6.36
CA GLU A 69 -1.60 -19.72 5.69
C GLU A 69 -2.34 -18.42 6.00
N SER A 70 -2.32 -17.97 7.26
CA SER A 70 -2.94 -16.71 7.66
C SER A 70 -2.18 -15.50 7.11
N VAL A 71 -0.85 -15.56 7.04
CA VAL A 71 -0.04 -14.50 6.43
C VAL A 71 -0.41 -14.34 4.96
N ALA A 72 -0.39 -15.43 4.19
CA ALA A 72 -0.72 -15.40 2.76
C ALA A 72 -2.13 -14.84 2.51
N LEU A 73 -3.12 -15.28 3.29
CA LEU A 73 -4.48 -14.75 3.19
C LEU A 73 -4.56 -13.25 3.48
N LEU A 74 -3.87 -12.76 4.51
CA LEU A 74 -3.86 -11.34 4.82
C LEU A 74 -3.16 -10.53 3.73
N GLU A 75 -2.02 -11.01 3.21
CA GLU A 75 -1.31 -10.34 2.11
C GLU A 75 -2.20 -10.23 0.87
N GLU A 76 -2.93 -11.28 0.49
CA GLU A 76 -3.90 -11.22 -0.60
C GLU A 76 -5.02 -10.18 -0.38
N GLU A 77 -5.58 -10.10 0.84
CA GLU A 77 -6.62 -9.11 1.15
C GLU A 77 -6.07 -7.67 1.11
N LEU A 78 -4.87 -7.47 1.67
CA LEU A 78 -4.22 -6.17 1.72
C LEU A 78 -3.77 -5.71 0.33
N GLU A 79 -3.26 -6.61 -0.51
CA GLU A 79 -2.90 -6.30 -1.90
C GLU A 79 -4.11 -5.86 -2.73
N ARG A 80 -5.30 -6.44 -2.48
CA ARG A 80 -6.54 -6.03 -3.17
C ARG A 80 -6.98 -4.62 -2.78
N ASP A 81 -6.84 -4.27 -1.51
CA ASP A 81 -7.36 -3.00 -0.97
C ASP A 81 -6.36 -1.83 -1.08
N TYR A 82 -5.05 -2.11 -1.11
CA TYR A 82 -3.98 -1.10 -1.09
C TYR A 82 -3.11 -1.12 -2.33
N PHE A 83 -3.76 -1.30 -3.47
CA PHE A 83 -3.06 -1.44 -4.72
C PHE A 83 -2.58 -0.09 -5.29
N ILE A 84 -1.36 0.35 -4.91
CA ILE A 84 -0.68 1.52 -5.47
C ILE A 84 0.35 1.03 -6.48
N PRO A 85 0.23 1.33 -7.79
CA PRO A 85 1.21 0.90 -8.77
C PRO A 85 2.62 1.39 -8.43
N GLN A 86 3.57 0.48 -8.46
CA GLN A 86 4.97 0.79 -8.20
C GLN A 86 5.64 1.20 -9.51
N ILE A 87 6.19 2.42 -9.55
CA ILE A 87 7.00 2.90 -10.67
C ILE A 87 8.36 2.19 -10.61
N LEU A 88 8.67 1.47 -11.69
CA LEU A 88 9.91 0.71 -11.87
C LEU A 88 10.90 1.44 -12.78
N LYS A 89 10.42 2.41 -13.58
CA LYS A 89 11.24 3.25 -14.46
C LYS A 89 10.46 4.49 -14.87
N ILE A 90 11.16 5.62 -15.03
CA ILE A 90 10.61 6.82 -15.66
C ILE A 90 11.22 6.97 -17.04
N ASP A 91 10.41 6.87 -18.09
CA ASP A 91 10.89 7.00 -19.47
C ASP A 91 11.02 8.47 -19.88
N SER A 92 10.14 9.34 -19.41
CA SER A 92 10.26 10.79 -19.64
C SER A 92 9.38 11.61 -18.69
N ILE A 93 9.83 12.85 -18.45
CA ILE A 93 9.04 13.90 -17.79
C ILE A 93 9.18 15.16 -18.64
N HIS A 94 8.07 15.77 -19.02
CA HIS A 94 8.07 17.02 -19.78
C HIS A 94 6.89 17.92 -19.39
N GLU A 95 7.06 19.23 -19.55
CA GLU A 95 5.98 20.19 -19.31
C GLU A 95 5.16 20.38 -20.59
N GLU A 96 3.85 20.15 -20.49
CA GLU A 96 2.87 20.41 -21.56
C GLU A 96 1.74 21.25 -20.95
N TYR A 97 1.39 22.41 -21.54
CA TYR A 97 0.31 23.27 -21.03
C TYR A 97 0.36 23.60 -19.52
N ARG A 98 1.57 23.78 -18.96
CA ARG A 98 1.83 24.01 -17.51
C ARG A 98 1.51 22.85 -16.58
N VAL A 99 1.35 21.64 -17.10
CA VAL A 99 1.32 20.40 -16.31
C VAL A 99 2.52 19.53 -16.65
N ASN A 100 2.96 18.72 -15.70
CA ASN A 100 4.05 17.78 -15.92
C ASN A 100 3.49 16.46 -16.37
N VAL A 101 3.83 16.06 -17.58
CA VAL A 101 3.45 14.77 -18.15
C VAL A 101 4.55 13.76 -17.86
N TRP A 102 4.17 12.70 -17.17
CA TRP A 102 5.04 11.59 -16.81
C TRP A 102 4.72 10.40 -17.69
N SER A 103 5.73 9.75 -18.25
CA SER A 103 5.62 8.45 -18.90
C SER A 103 6.49 7.46 -18.15
N VAL A 104 5.89 6.42 -17.59
CA VAL A 104 6.54 5.50 -16.65
C VAL A 104 6.21 4.04 -16.96
N GLN A 105 7.11 3.15 -16.56
CA GLN A 105 6.83 1.72 -16.44
C GLN A 105 6.47 1.41 -14.99
N THR A 106 5.37 0.69 -14.78
CA THR A 106 4.96 0.20 -13.47
C THR A 106 4.95 -1.33 -13.43
N ASP A 107 4.85 -1.89 -12.23
CA ASP A 107 4.57 -3.32 -12.03
C ASP A 107 3.25 -3.79 -12.67
N ARG A 108 2.37 -2.85 -13.07
CA ARG A 108 1.11 -3.09 -13.79
C ARG A 108 1.09 -2.60 -15.22
N GLY A 109 2.28 -2.46 -15.81
CA GLY A 109 2.47 -2.02 -17.18
C GLY A 109 2.66 -0.51 -17.31
N PRO A 110 2.75 -0.01 -18.55
CA PRO A 110 3.06 1.39 -18.82
C PRO A 110 1.90 2.32 -18.42
N ARG A 111 2.26 3.50 -17.91
CA ARG A 111 1.33 4.57 -17.54
C ARG A 111 1.83 5.91 -18.06
N ARG A 112 0.89 6.75 -18.48
CA ARG A 112 1.10 8.16 -18.78
C ARG A 112 0.11 8.97 -17.97
N PHE A 113 0.59 9.90 -17.15
CA PHE A 113 -0.26 10.70 -16.26
C PHE A 113 0.29 12.11 -16.07
N GLU A 114 -0.55 13.00 -15.54
CA GLU A 114 -0.24 14.42 -15.35
C GLU A 114 -0.08 14.76 -13.87
N VAL A 115 0.97 15.48 -13.52
CA VAL A 115 1.21 16.05 -12.20
C VAL A 115 1.02 17.57 -12.28
N ARG A 116 0.01 18.10 -11.58
CA ARG A 116 -0.39 19.52 -11.67
C ARG A 116 0.51 20.44 -10.85
N ASN A 117 0.90 20.02 -9.66
CA ASN A 117 1.74 20.81 -8.77
C ASN A 117 2.80 19.92 -8.13
N ARG A 118 4.02 19.95 -8.68
CA ARG A 118 5.17 19.16 -8.21
C ARG A 118 5.32 19.17 -6.68
N ARG A 119 5.32 20.35 -6.07
CA ARG A 119 5.52 20.51 -4.61
C ARG A 119 4.43 19.88 -3.73
N ARG A 120 3.20 19.78 -4.25
CA ARG A 120 2.06 19.25 -3.50
C ARG A 120 1.82 17.77 -3.78
N ASP A 121 1.99 17.41 -5.05
CA ASP A 121 1.53 16.17 -5.64
C ASP A 121 2.67 15.13 -5.72
N ILE A 122 3.93 15.54 -5.52
CA ILE A 122 5.09 14.66 -5.29
C ILE A 122 5.49 14.80 -3.82
N ARG A 123 5.54 13.68 -3.09
CA ARG A 123 5.89 13.66 -1.67
C ARG A 123 6.94 12.61 -1.39
N TRP A 124 7.99 13.04 -0.71
CA TRP A 124 9.01 12.17 -0.13
C TRP A 124 8.53 11.73 1.25
N LEU A 125 8.35 10.42 1.42
CA LEU A 125 8.01 9.81 2.71
C LEU A 125 9.27 9.45 3.50
N SER A 126 10.38 9.19 2.79
CA SER A 126 11.74 9.02 3.30
C SER A 126 12.73 9.54 2.25
N ASP A 127 14.03 9.40 2.50
CA ASP A 127 15.09 9.75 1.53
C ASP A 127 15.05 8.88 0.25
N GLU A 128 14.31 7.77 0.25
CA GLU A 128 14.23 6.83 -0.88
C GLU A 128 12.81 6.51 -1.36
N HIS A 129 11.79 6.80 -0.54
CA HIS A 129 10.39 6.48 -0.84
C HIS A 129 9.61 7.71 -1.27
N ILE A 130 9.13 7.70 -2.51
CA ILE A 130 8.39 8.80 -3.14
C ILE A 130 6.97 8.34 -3.46
N VAL A 131 5.99 9.17 -3.17
CA VAL A 131 4.59 9.02 -3.61
C VAL A 131 4.23 10.15 -4.54
N ILE A 132 3.65 9.80 -5.68
CA ILE A 132 3.22 10.73 -6.72
C ILE A 132 1.71 10.58 -6.88
N GLN A 133 1.00 11.71 -6.87
CA GLN A 133 -0.43 11.76 -7.15
C GLN A 133 -0.67 12.45 -8.50
N ASP A 134 -1.44 11.81 -9.37
CA ASP A 134 -1.81 12.40 -10.65
C ASP A 134 -3.01 13.36 -10.52
N ALA A 135 -3.32 14.03 -11.63
CA ALA A 135 -4.41 14.99 -11.78
C ALA A 135 -5.81 14.42 -11.46
N ASP A 136 -5.98 13.11 -11.60
CA ASP A 136 -7.23 12.37 -11.34
C ASP A 136 -7.28 11.80 -9.92
N GLY A 137 -6.20 11.95 -9.15
CA GLY A 137 -6.07 11.53 -7.77
C GLY A 137 -5.51 10.12 -7.58
N ASN A 138 -5.13 9.42 -8.65
CA ASN A 138 -4.47 8.12 -8.55
C ASN A 138 -3.08 8.32 -7.94
N LYS A 139 -2.66 7.35 -7.13
CA LYS A 139 -1.35 7.36 -6.50
C LYS A 139 -0.45 6.34 -7.17
N TYR A 140 0.82 6.69 -7.21
CA TYR A 140 1.93 5.85 -7.63
C TYR A 140 3.02 5.96 -6.58
N GLU A 141 3.84 4.92 -6.46
CA GLU A 141 4.95 4.94 -5.54
C GLU A 141 6.27 4.49 -6.16
N ILE A 142 7.36 5.04 -5.63
CA ILE A 142 8.72 4.58 -5.83
C ILE A 142 9.20 4.17 -4.44
N LYS A 143 9.22 2.88 -4.13
CA LYS A 143 9.59 2.39 -2.78
C LYS A 143 11.04 2.68 -2.41
N ASN A 144 11.94 2.59 -3.40
CA ASN A 144 13.36 2.87 -3.21
C ASN A 144 13.94 3.45 -4.51
N MET A 145 14.19 4.76 -4.53
CA MET A 145 14.73 5.45 -5.71
C MET A 145 16.13 4.95 -6.10
N PHE A 146 16.93 4.48 -5.14
CA PHE A 146 18.30 4.03 -5.38
C PHE A 146 18.36 2.69 -6.11
N GLN A 147 17.24 1.95 -6.16
CA GLN A 147 17.10 0.73 -6.95
C GLN A 147 16.73 0.99 -8.41
N LEU A 148 16.36 2.22 -8.77
CA LEU A 148 16.03 2.60 -10.14
C LEU A 148 17.30 2.89 -10.95
N ASP A 149 17.19 2.88 -12.28
CA ASP A 149 18.32 3.26 -13.14
C ASP A 149 18.72 4.74 -12.97
N LYS A 150 19.95 5.07 -13.36
CA LYS A 150 20.52 6.41 -13.16
C LYS A 150 19.75 7.50 -13.88
N ASP A 151 19.19 7.21 -15.05
CA ASP A 151 18.43 8.19 -15.83
C ASP A 151 17.13 8.55 -15.08
N THR A 152 16.46 7.54 -14.53
CA THR A 152 15.29 7.69 -13.67
C THR A 152 15.61 8.49 -12.40
N GLN A 153 16.73 8.20 -11.74
CA GLN A 153 17.17 8.96 -10.56
C GLN A 153 17.41 10.45 -10.89
N GLN A 154 18.08 10.74 -12.01
CA GLN A 154 18.32 12.12 -12.45
C GLN A 154 17.02 12.87 -12.76
N LEU A 155 16.05 12.22 -13.41
CA LEU A 155 14.76 12.82 -13.68
C LEU A 155 14.01 13.19 -12.38
N LEU A 156 14.11 12.36 -11.34
CA LEU A 156 13.50 12.63 -10.03
C LEU A 156 14.16 13.80 -9.30
N GLU A 157 15.49 13.91 -9.35
CA GLU A 157 16.24 15.02 -8.74
C GLU A 157 15.85 16.39 -9.31
N ILE A 158 15.44 16.44 -10.58
CA ILE A 158 14.97 17.68 -11.25
C ILE A 158 13.55 18.07 -10.80
N GLU A 159 12.75 17.09 -10.37
CA GLU A 159 11.34 17.28 -10.04
C GLU A 159 11.06 17.46 -8.54
N ALA A 160 12.07 17.23 -7.68
CA ALA A 160 12.05 17.45 -6.23
C ALA A 160 12.21 18.94 -5.86
#